data_AF-A0A0S7Y4D7-F1
#
_entry.id   AF-A0A0S7Y4D7-F1
#
_cell.length_a   1.000
_cell.length_b   1.000
_cell.length_c   1.000
_cell.angle_alpha   90.00
_cell.angle_beta   90.00
_cell.angle_gamma   90.00
#
_symmetry.space_group_name_H-M   'P 1'
#
loop_
_entity.id
_entity.type
_entity.pdbx_description
1 polymer ?
#
loop_
_entity_poly.entity_id
_entity_poly.type
_entity_poly.pdbx_seq_one_letter_code
_entity_poly.pdbx_strand_id
1 'polypeptide(L)'
;MRSSKLYRFFYRTVRRSFYDLKIKEPKITNYMAILLSEFARTDNLYRIRNVQGERLTTVVEMLLEASSPFYREREIKKHIGDYTLFMTGIFREYIERQSFLKFYLDEGKRAYFSVFNFDRFGYMPGSYLFFELAKDFEFYSGALNYMKRTFFKESTGPEPFTDFSYQLSKYIH
;
A
#
# COMPACT_ATOMS: atom_id res chain seq x y z
N MET A 1 15.55 -2.06 -10.98
CA MET A 1 16.07 -2.96 -9.92
C MET A 1 15.48 -2.56 -8.58
N ARG A 2 14.75 -3.47 -7.91
CA ARG A 2 14.34 -3.27 -6.50
C ARG A 2 15.60 -3.09 -5.66
N SER A 3 15.64 -2.09 -4.78
CA SER A 3 16.75 -1.99 -3.82
C SER A 3 16.61 -3.15 -2.83
N SER A 4 17.46 -4.18 -2.97
CA SER A 4 17.47 -5.35 -2.08
C SER A 4 17.73 -4.97 -0.62
N LYS A 5 18.39 -3.83 -0.37
CA LYS A 5 18.57 -3.25 0.96
C LYS A 5 17.23 -2.76 1.54
N LEU A 6 16.47 -2.01 0.75
CA LEU A 6 15.19 -1.43 1.19
C LEU A 6 14.15 -2.52 1.50
N TYR A 7 14.07 -3.54 0.65
CA TYR A 7 13.23 -4.71 0.92
C TYR A 7 13.62 -5.39 2.22
N ARG A 8 14.92 -5.64 2.46
CA ARG A 8 15.38 -6.27 3.71
C ARG A 8 15.06 -5.42 4.93
N PHE A 9 15.20 -4.10 4.82
CA PHE A 9 14.82 -3.18 5.88
C PHE A 9 13.32 -3.31 6.21
N PHE A 10 12.44 -3.16 5.21
CA PHE A 10 11.00 -3.24 5.43
C PHE A 10 10.55 -4.63 5.88
N TYR A 11 11.13 -5.69 5.33
CA TYR A 11 10.84 -7.05 5.76
C TYR A 11 11.15 -7.22 7.26
N ARG A 12 12.30 -6.71 7.72
CA ARG A 12 12.70 -6.78 9.13
C ARG A 12 11.76 -5.97 10.02
N THR A 13 11.41 -4.74 9.64
CA THR A 13 10.55 -3.87 10.47
C THR A 13 9.11 -4.37 10.51
N VAL A 14 8.52 -4.74 9.36
CA VAL A 14 7.18 -5.33 9.29
C VAL A 14 7.12 -6.62 10.10
N ARG A 15 8.09 -7.53 9.92
CA ARG A 15 8.13 -8.79 10.68
C ARG A 15 8.18 -8.56 12.18
N ARG A 16 8.96 -7.57 12.64
CA ARG A 16 9.06 -7.23 14.06
C ARG A 16 7.73 -6.66 14.59
N SER A 17 7.11 -5.72 13.88
CA SER A 17 5.79 -5.19 14.25
C SER A 17 4.70 -6.25 14.24
N PHE A 18 4.73 -7.17 13.28
CA PHE A 18 3.78 -8.28 13.20
C PHE A 18 3.95 -9.23 14.38
N TYR A 19 5.20 -9.52 14.77
CA TYR A 19 5.50 -10.28 15.98
C TYR A 19 4.92 -9.61 17.23
N ASP A 20 5.17 -8.30 17.40
CA ASP A 20 4.66 -7.52 18.54
C ASP A 20 3.12 -7.52 18.61
N LEU A 21 2.46 -7.53 17.44
CA LEU A 21 1.00 -7.58 17.29
C LEU A 21 0.44 -9.01 17.18
N LYS A 22 1.27 -10.05 17.41
CA LYS A 22 0.90 -11.48 17.34
C LYS A 22 0.33 -11.95 15.99
N ILE A 23 0.71 -11.27 14.90
CA ILE A 23 0.36 -11.63 13.52
C ILE A 23 1.32 -12.72 13.03
N LYS A 24 0.78 -13.83 12.52
CA LYS A 24 1.56 -15.00 12.09
C LYS A 24 1.38 -15.29 10.60
N GLU A 25 1.54 -14.28 9.76
CA GLU A 25 1.30 -14.38 8.32
C GLU A 25 2.56 -14.02 7.49
N PRO A 26 3.43 -15.00 7.17
CA PRO A 26 4.67 -14.76 6.44
C PRO A 26 4.45 -14.21 5.02
N LYS A 27 3.37 -14.65 4.35
CA LYS A 27 3.02 -14.18 3.00
C LYS A 27 2.64 -12.70 3.02
N ILE A 28 1.84 -12.28 3.99
CA ILE A 28 1.49 -10.87 4.18
C ILE A 28 2.74 -10.06 4.51
N THR A 29 3.58 -10.54 5.43
CA THR A 29 4.85 -9.88 5.78
C THR A 29 5.71 -9.61 4.54
N ASN A 30 5.86 -10.62 3.67
CA ASN A 30 6.59 -10.48 2.42
C ASN A 30 5.92 -9.49 1.46
N TYR A 31 4.59 -9.55 1.32
CA TYR A 31 3.82 -8.65 0.47
C TYR A 31 3.99 -7.18 0.90
N MET A 32 3.81 -6.90 2.20
CA MET A 32 3.99 -5.56 2.77
C MET A 32 5.41 -5.03 2.52
N ALA A 33 6.43 -5.87 2.71
CA ALA A 33 7.82 -5.46 2.47
C ALA A 33 8.05 -5.08 1.00
N ILE A 34 7.47 -5.84 0.06
CA ILE A 34 7.51 -5.52 -1.38
C ILE A 34 6.78 -4.21 -1.66
N LEU A 35 5.54 -4.08 -1.19
CA LEU A 35 4.70 -2.89 -1.37
C LEU A 35 5.41 -1.61 -0.88
N LEU A 36 5.92 -1.63 0.37
CA LEU A 36 6.63 -0.49 0.95
C LEU A 36 7.90 -0.15 0.16
N SER A 37 8.62 -1.16 -0.32
CA SER A 37 9.82 -0.96 -1.13
C SER A 37 9.50 -0.35 -2.49
N GLU A 38 8.37 -0.73 -3.10
CA GLU A 38 7.93 -0.15 -4.36
C GLU A 38 7.52 1.30 -4.15
N PHE A 39 6.77 1.62 -3.10
CA PHE A 39 6.22 2.96 -2.88
C PHE A 39 7.14 3.96 -2.19
N ALA A 40 8.33 3.52 -1.74
CA ALA A 40 9.39 4.42 -1.34
C ALA A 40 9.86 5.37 -2.46
N ARG A 41 9.54 5.08 -3.72
CA ARG A 41 9.73 5.99 -4.85
C ARG A 41 8.39 6.61 -5.26
N THR A 42 8.32 7.93 -5.28
CA THR A 42 7.11 8.68 -5.68
C THR A 42 6.59 8.29 -7.06
N ASP A 43 7.48 8.00 -8.01
CA ASP A 43 7.10 7.55 -9.36
C ASP A 43 6.21 6.31 -9.35
N ASN A 44 6.42 5.42 -8.39
CA ASN A 44 5.66 4.17 -8.30
C ASN A 44 4.28 4.38 -7.67
N LEU A 45 4.07 5.44 -6.88
CA LEU A 45 2.77 5.80 -6.34
C LEU A 45 1.81 6.28 -7.44
N TYR A 46 2.33 7.10 -8.34
CA TYR A 46 1.57 7.72 -9.44
C TYR A 46 1.86 7.06 -10.79
N ARG A 47 2.10 5.74 -10.78
CA ARG A 47 2.45 4.97 -11.99
C ARG A 47 1.26 4.73 -12.92
N ILE A 48 0.05 4.74 -12.38
CA ILE A 48 -1.16 4.52 -13.18
C ILE A 48 -1.40 5.76 -14.04
N ARG A 49 -1.69 5.52 -15.31
CA ARG A 49 -2.00 6.54 -16.30
C ARG A 49 -3.33 6.25 -16.96
N ASN A 50 -4.09 7.31 -17.23
CA ASN A 50 -5.30 7.24 -18.05
C ASN A 50 -4.95 7.00 -19.52
N VAL A 51 -5.99 6.88 -20.35
CA VAL A 51 -5.86 6.65 -21.79
C VAL A 51 -5.18 7.81 -22.53
N GLN A 52 -5.21 9.03 -21.98
CA GLN A 52 -4.49 10.20 -22.48
C GLN A 52 -3.00 10.23 -22.04
N GLY A 53 -2.56 9.28 -21.22
CA GLY A 53 -1.20 9.20 -20.71
C GLY A 53 -0.93 10.06 -19.47
N GLU A 54 -1.95 10.71 -18.92
CA GLU A 54 -1.85 11.55 -17.72
C GLU A 54 -1.77 10.69 -16.46
N ARG A 55 -0.98 11.13 -15.47
CA ARG A 55 -0.81 10.39 -14.21
C ARG A 55 -2.05 10.54 -13.34
N LEU A 56 -2.53 9.43 -12.80
CA LEU A 56 -3.61 9.45 -11.80
C LEU A 56 -3.00 9.63 -10.42
N THR A 57 -3.48 10.63 -9.68
CA THR A 57 -2.92 11.07 -8.40
C THR A 57 -3.88 10.84 -7.23
N THR A 58 -5.16 10.60 -7.51
CA THR A 58 -6.19 10.37 -6.51
C THR A 58 -6.83 8.99 -6.64
N VAL A 59 -7.37 8.47 -5.53
CA VAL A 59 -8.14 7.22 -5.52
C VAL A 59 -9.36 7.32 -6.42
N VAL A 60 -10.00 8.49 -6.49
CA VAL A 60 -11.19 8.72 -7.33
C VAL A 60 -10.84 8.59 -8.81
N GLU A 61 -9.76 9.22 -9.28
CA GLU A 61 -9.30 9.08 -10.66
C GLU A 61 -8.99 7.62 -10.99
N MET A 62 -8.30 6.90 -10.10
CA MET A 62 -8.00 5.48 -10.29
C MET A 62 -9.27 4.61 -10.35
N LEU A 63 -10.30 4.93 -9.56
CA LEU A 63 -11.58 4.22 -9.60
C LEU A 63 -12.32 4.45 -10.92
N LEU A 64 -12.30 5.68 -11.44
CA LEU A 64 -12.89 6.01 -12.75
C LEU A 64 -12.18 5.24 -13.87
N GLU A 65 -10.85 5.22 -13.87
CA GLU A 65 -10.07 4.47 -14.85
C GLU A 65 -10.32 2.95 -14.74
N ALA A 66 -10.44 2.42 -13.51
CA ALA A 66 -10.74 0.99 -13.29
C ALA A 66 -12.13 0.58 -13.78
N SER A 67 -13.06 1.52 -13.94
CA SER A 67 -14.43 1.25 -14.42
C SER A 67 -14.52 1.29 -15.95
N SER A 68 -13.41 1.63 -16.62
CA SER A 68 -13.31 1.67 -18.08
C SER A 68 -13.17 0.26 -18.66
N PRO A 69 -13.74 -0.06 -19.83
CA PRO A 69 -13.82 -1.42 -20.39
C PRO A 69 -12.47 -2.03 -20.84
N PHE A 70 -11.34 -1.45 -20.45
CA PHE A 70 -10.01 -1.94 -20.80
C PHE A 70 -9.57 -3.10 -19.87
N TYR A 71 -8.73 -4.01 -20.39
CA TYR A 71 -8.15 -5.16 -19.67
C TYR A 71 -7.16 -4.79 -18.54
N ARG A 72 -7.34 -3.64 -17.87
CA ARG A 72 -6.47 -3.12 -16.81
C ARG A 72 -7.15 -3.01 -15.45
N GLU A 73 -8.45 -3.28 -15.36
CA GLU A 73 -9.22 -3.16 -14.12
C GLU A 73 -8.53 -3.85 -12.94
N ARG A 74 -8.12 -5.12 -13.10
CA ARG A 74 -7.44 -5.88 -12.03
C ARG A 74 -6.12 -5.24 -11.59
N GLU A 75 -5.33 -4.70 -12.52
CA GLU A 75 -4.07 -4.01 -12.22
C GLU A 75 -4.34 -2.73 -11.40
N ILE A 76 -5.32 -1.93 -11.83
CA ILE A 76 -5.66 -0.66 -11.19
C ILE A 76 -6.28 -0.92 -9.82
N LYS A 77 -7.19 -1.89 -9.68
CA LYS A 77 -7.74 -2.29 -8.37
C LYS A 77 -6.64 -2.77 -7.42
N LYS A 78 -5.67 -3.57 -7.87
CA LYS A 78 -4.53 -3.92 -7.02
C LYS A 78 -3.77 -2.67 -6.58
N HIS A 79 -3.51 -1.75 -7.51
CA HIS A 79 -2.81 -0.51 -7.20
C HIS A 79 -3.59 0.38 -6.22
N ILE A 80 -4.92 0.47 -6.33
CA ILE A 80 -5.78 1.16 -5.36
C ILE A 80 -5.65 0.54 -3.97
N GLY A 81 -5.71 -0.80 -3.87
CA GLY A 81 -5.54 -1.51 -2.61
C GLY A 81 -4.16 -1.26 -1.99
N ASP A 82 -3.11 -1.32 -2.80
CA ASP A 82 -1.74 -1.04 -2.35
C ASP A 82 -1.60 0.41 -1.88
N TYR A 83 -2.10 1.37 -2.67
CA TYR A 83 -1.99 2.80 -2.42
C TYR A 83 -2.72 3.20 -1.15
N THR A 84 -3.96 2.75 -1.00
CA THR A 84 -4.76 3.05 0.20
C THR A 84 -4.16 2.40 1.45
N LEU A 85 -3.63 1.19 1.36
CA LEU A 85 -2.98 0.51 2.48
C LEU A 85 -1.71 1.24 2.92
N PHE A 86 -0.91 1.69 1.94
CA PHE A 86 0.26 2.51 2.19
C PHE A 86 -0.09 3.85 2.83
N MET A 87 -1.05 4.58 2.27
CA MET A 87 -1.43 5.90 2.76
C MET A 87 -2.05 5.83 4.16
N THR A 88 -2.94 4.87 4.42
CA THR A 88 -3.57 4.70 5.74
C THR A 88 -2.66 4.07 6.78
N GLY A 89 -1.59 3.39 6.35
CA GLY A 89 -0.58 2.81 7.24
C GLY A 89 0.57 3.77 7.54
N ILE A 90 1.22 4.32 6.53
CA ILE A 90 2.45 5.13 6.68
C ILE A 90 2.14 6.61 6.89
N PHE A 91 1.10 7.13 6.23
CA PHE A 91 0.70 8.53 6.24
C PHE A 91 -0.67 8.74 6.87
N ARG A 92 -1.00 7.94 7.88
CA ARG A 92 -2.32 7.92 8.51
C ARG A 92 -2.76 9.31 8.98
N GLU A 93 -1.88 10.03 9.67
CA GLU A 93 -2.19 11.34 10.25
C GLU A 93 -2.51 12.38 9.16
N TYR A 94 -1.87 12.28 8.00
CA TYR A 94 -2.16 13.14 6.84
C TYR A 94 -3.56 12.86 6.30
N ILE A 95 -3.91 11.59 6.13
CA ILE A 95 -5.24 11.19 5.63
C ILE A 95 -6.36 11.52 6.62
N GLU A 96 -6.10 11.39 7.92
CA GLU A 96 -7.03 11.78 9.00
C GLU A 96 -7.32 13.28 9.00
N ARG A 97 -6.29 14.12 8.86
CA ARG A 97 -6.45 15.59 8.78
C ARG A 97 -7.34 16.02 7.61
N GLN A 98 -7.33 15.26 6.52
CA GLN A 98 -8.16 15.51 5.35
C GLN A 98 -9.56 14.85 5.43
N SER A 99 -9.89 14.20 6.56
CA SER A 99 -11.16 13.49 6.77
C SER A 99 -11.44 12.36 5.75
N PHE A 100 -10.38 11.81 5.14
CA PHE A 100 -10.50 10.77 4.11
C PHE A 100 -10.19 9.35 4.62
N LEU A 101 -9.86 9.17 5.90
CA LEU A 101 -9.44 7.86 6.43
C LEU A 101 -10.44 6.76 6.14
N LYS A 102 -11.72 6.97 6.50
CA LYS A 102 -12.77 5.97 6.26
C LYS A 102 -12.90 5.63 4.78
N PHE A 103 -12.91 6.64 3.91
CA PHE A 103 -12.98 6.44 2.47
C PHE A 103 -11.82 5.58 1.95
N TYR A 104 -10.58 5.86 2.37
CA TYR A 104 -9.41 5.07 1.95
C TYR A 104 -9.46 3.63 2.48
N LEU A 105 -9.88 3.43 3.73
CA LEU A 105 -10.04 2.08 4.30
C LEU A 105 -11.09 1.28 3.54
N ASP A 106 -12.24 1.88 3.23
CA ASP A 106 -13.34 1.22 2.53
C ASP A 106 -12.97 0.90 1.07
N GLU A 107 -12.34 1.84 0.36
CA GLU A 107 -11.89 1.60 -1.02
C GLU A 107 -10.76 0.59 -1.10
N GLY A 108 -9.83 0.57 -0.14
CA GLY A 108 -8.79 -0.45 -0.07
C GLY A 108 -9.33 -1.87 0.14
N LYS A 109 -10.30 -2.03 1.06
CA LYS A 109 -11.03 -3.29 1.29
C LYS A 109 -11.70 -3.78 0.00
N ARG A 110 -12.47 -2.92 -0.67
CA ARG A 110 -13.18 -3.23 -1.92
C ARG A 110 -12.22 -3.58 -3.06
N ALA A 111 -11.12 -2.86 -3.16
CA ALA A 111 -10.14 -3.03 -4.23
C ALA A 111 -9.45 -4.40 -4.14
N TYR A 112 -8.95 -4.80 -2.96
CA TYR A 112 -8.38 -6.14 -2.80
C TYR A 112 -9.40 -7.26 -2.95
N PHE A 113 -10.65 -7.06 -2.48
CA PHE A 113 -11.70 -8.06 -2.70
C PHE A 113 -12.01 -8.26 -4.19
N SER A 114 -11.97 -7.18 -4.97
CA SER A 114 -12.12 -7.24 -6.43
C SER A 114 -10.96 -8.04 -7.06
N VAL A 115 -9.72 -7.77 -6.65
CA VAL A 115 -8.54 -8.53 -7.12
C VAL A 115 -8.65 -10.01 -6.77
N PHE A 116 -9.10 -10.34 -5.55
CA PHE A 116 -9.36 -11.73 -5.16
C PHE A 116 -10.34 -12.40 -6.12
N ASN A 117 -11.46 -11.75 -6.46
CA ASN A 117 -12.44 -12.32 -7.38
C ASN A 117 -11.84 -12.53 -8.78
N PHE A 118 -11.14 -11.53 -9.35
CA PHE A 118 -10.45 -11.67 -10.64
C PHE A 118 -9.47 -12.85 -10.63
N ASP A 119 -8.59 -12.91 -9.64
CA ASP A 119 -7.56 -13.94 -9.53
C ASP A 119 -8.19 -15.32 -9.31
N ARG A 120 -9.29 -15.39 -8.54
CA ARG A 120 -10.04 -16.64 -8.34
C ARG A 120 -10.68 -17.14 -9.63
N PHE A 121 -11.35 -16.27 -10.39
CA PHE A 121 -11.96 -16.65 -11.68
C PHE A 121 -10.90 -17.04 -12.73
N GLY A 122 -9.76 -16.36 -12.72
CA GLY A 122 -8.62 -16.66 -13.60
C GLY A 122 -7.72 -17.79 -13.12
N TYR A 123 -8.05 -18.50 -12.03
CA TYR A 123 -7.23 -19.54 -11.41
C TYR A 123 -5.78 -19.11 -11.11
N MET A 124 -5.57 -17.82 -10.82
CA MET A 124 -4.26 -17.27 -10.52
C MET A 124 -3.79 -17.71 -9.12
N PRO A 125 -2.56 -18.25 -8.99
CA PRO A 125 -2.00 -18.60 -7.69
C PRO A 125 -1.92 -17.39 -6.76
N GLY A 126 -2.20 -17.60 -5.47
CA GLY A 126 -2.07 -16.56 -4.45
C GLY A 126 -3.27 -15.63 -4.31
N SER A 127 -4.39 -15.88 -4.99
CA SER A 127 -5.65 -15.13 -4.85
C SER A 127 -6.08 -14.91 -3.40
N TYR A 128 -5.92 -15.94 -2.54
CA TYR A 128 -6.30 -15.87 -1.12
C TYR A 128 -5.56 -14.78 -0.33
N LEU A 129 -4.35 -14.38 -0.76
CA LEU A 129 -3.65 -13.25 -0.17
C LEU A 129 -4.50 -11.98 -0.21
N PHE A 130 -5.15 -11.72 -1.34
CA PHE A 130 -6.00 -10.54 -1.51
C PHE A 130 -7.33 -10.64 -0.76
N PHE A 131 -7.86 -11.86 -0.58
CA PHE A 131 -9.00 -12.07 0.31
C PHE A 131 -8.65 -11.71 1.75
N GLU A 132 -7.50 -12.17 2.24
CA GLU A 132 -7.03 -11.89 3.60
C GLU A 132 -6.76 -10.40 3.81
N LEU A 133 -6.07 -9.76 2.86
CA LEU A 133 -5.84 -8.31 2.86
C LEU A 133 -7.14 -7.50 2.85
N ALA A 134 -8.17 -7.95 2.13
CA ALA A 134 -9.47 -7.29 2.11
C ALA A 134 -10.21 -7.46 3.45
N LYS A 135 -10.24 -8.69 3.98
CA LYS A 135 -10.95 -9.05 5.20
C LYS A 135 -10.39 -8.31 6.43
N ASP A 136 -9.06 -8.26 6.56
CA ASP A 136 -8.36 -7.68 7.72
C ASP A 136 -7.64 -6.36 7.36
N PHE A 137 -8.11 -5.64 6.34
CA PHE A 137 -7.42 -4.45 5.79
C PHE A 137 -7.06 -3.41 6.85
N GLU A 138 -8.03 -3.06 7.69
CA GLU A 138 -7.87 -2.01 8.70
C GLU A 138 -6.88 -2.41 9.79
N PHE A 139 -6.87 -3.71 10.12
CA PHE A 139 -5.88 -4.29 11.03
C PHE A 139 -4.47 -4.21 10.43
N TYR A 140 -4.30 -4.57 9.16
CA TYR A 140 -3.00 -4.45 8.47
C TYR A 140 -2.54 -3.00 8.29
N SER A 141 -3.46 -2.09 7.96
CA SER A 141 -3.22 -0.65 7.96
C SER A 141 -2.76 -0.18 9.34
N GLY A 142 -3.42 -0.62 10.42
CA GLY A 142 -3.02 -0.34 11.79
C GLY A 142 -1.63 -0.88 12.15
N ALA A 143 -1.31 -2.09 11.70
CA ALA A 143 -0.01 -2.70 11.91
C ALA A 143 1.12 -1.93 11.20
N LEU A 144 0.88 -1.41 10.00
CA LEU A 144 1.82 -0.52 9.29
C LEU A 144 1.99 0.82 10.00
N ASN A 145 0.91 1.39 10.55
CA ASN A 145 0.98 2.61 11.35
C ASN A 145 1.77 2.41 12.65
N TYR A 146 1.56 1.28 13.33
CA TYR A 146 2.37 0.89 14.47
C TYR A 146 3.85 0.79 14.08
N MET A 147 4.16 0.06 13.00
CA MET A 147 5.52 -0.07 12.46
C MET A 147 6.15 1.31 12.18
N LYS A 148 5.41 2.21 11.53
CA LYS A 148 5.88 3.57 11.26
C LYS A 148 6.24 4.29 12.56
N ARG A 149 5.35 4.29 13.56
CA ARG A 149 5.60 4.96 14.86
C ARG A 149 6.76 4.34 15.66
N THR A 150 7.01 3.05 15.50
CA THR A 150 8.11 2.35 16.19
C THR A 150 9.47 2.57 15.53
N PHE A 151 9.53 2.62 14.20
CA PHE A 151 10.80 2.59 13.46
C PHE A 151 11.15 3.88 12.72
N PHE A 152 10.22 4.81 12.57
CA PHE A 152 10.42 6.11 11.92
C PHE A 152 10.24 7.24 12.92
N LYS A 153 10.94 8.35 12.68
CA LYS A 153 10.70 9.58 13.44
C LYS A 153 9.39 10.21 12.98
N GLU A 154 8.71 10.89 13.89
CA GLU A 154 7.52 11.69 13.55
C GLU A 154 7.89 12.73 12.48
N SER A 155 7.12 12.78 11.41
CA SER A 155 7.21 13.85 10.42
C SER A 155 6.57 15.10 11.00
N THR A 156 7.38 16.14 11.18
CA THR A 156 6.93 17.45 11.66
C THR A 156 6.77 18.47 10.53
N GLY A 157 7.08 18.10 9.29
CA GLY A 157 6.99 18.97 8.11
C GLY A 157 5.61 19.00 7.46
N PRO A 158 5.32 20.04 6.64
CA PRO A 158 4.08 20.14 5.87
C PRO A 158 3.97 19.11 4.74
N GLU A 159 5.07 18.48 4.33
CA GLU A 159 5.12 17.42 3.32
C GLU A 159 5.62 16.09 3.91
N PRO A 160 4.70 15.24 4.43
CA PRO A 160 5.07 13.97 5.06
C PRO A 160 5.86 13.04 4.14
N PHE A 161 5.60 13.09 2.83
CA PHE A 161 6.22 12.21 1.85
C PHE A 161 7.72 12.48 1.68
N THR A 162 8.10 13.75 1.65
CA THR A 162 9.50 14.19 1.50
C THR A 162 10.32 13.77 2.72
N ASP A 163 9.77 13.96 3.92
CA ASP A 163 10.39 13.50 5.18
C ASP A 163 10.59 11.99 5.21
N PHE A 164 9.56 11.22 4.83
CA PHE A 164 9.64 9.76 4.77
C PHE A 164 10.71 9.30 3.78
N SER A 165 10.74 9.87 2.58
CA SER A 165 11.75 9.56 1.56
C SER A 165 13.17 9.90 2.03
N TYR A 166 13.34 11.03 2.72
CA TYR A 166 14.61 11.42 3.31
C TYR A 166 15.06 10.43 4.40
N GLN A 167 14.15 9.99 5.28
CA GLN A 167 14.46 8.98 6.29
C GLN A 167 14.89 7.64 5.65
N LEU A 168 14.29 7.26 4.52
CA LEU A 168 14.66 6.06 3.78
C LEU A 168 16.00 6.16 3.06
N SER A 169 16.42 7.36 2.62
CA SER A 169 17.71 7.55 1.93
C SER A 169 18.90 7.05 2.76
N LYS A 170 18.81 7.16 4.08
CA LYS A 170 19.80 6.66 5.06
C LYS A 170 20.03 5.15 5.01
N TYR A 171 19.10 4.40 4.43
CA TYR A 171 19.15 2.94 4.30
C TYR A 171 19.44 2.47 2.87
N ILE A 172 19.60 3.41 1.93
CA ILE A 172 19.88 3.13 0.51
C ILE A 172 21.39 3.15 0.23
N HIS A 173 22.20 3.84 1.04
CA HIS A 173 23.66 3.88 0.93
C HIS A 173 24.36 2.65 1.52
#